data_AF-A0A554JMA2-F1
#
_entry.id   AF-A0A554JMA2-F1
#
_cell.length_a   1.000
_cell.length_b   1.000
_cell.length_c   1.000
_cell.angle_alpha   90.00
_cell.angle_beta   90.00
_cell.angle_gamma   90.00
#
_symmetry.space_group_name_H-M   'P 1'
#
loop_
_entity.id
_entity.type
_entity.pdbx_description
1 polymer ?
#
loop_
_entity_poly.entity_id
_entity_poly.type
_entity_poly.pdbx_seq_one_letter_code
_entity_poly.pdbx_strand_id
1 'polypeptide(L)'
;MCFRFASRCVVRLAVLVFTLAASPSVFGQGAVSFNFDDGYCDSLIHAVWRLEKAGFRATFYPHTSEIGKFGHMTWQDLRTLAAKGHEVSPHTVNHLDLTTLPLTGMQAEIFGSRNEFISEKLRAYSFAYPEGEYNVAVVAELKRAAFLFARGADDYDLNSAATDRWALYSHSLVYNATIEIEEVKKNILRAKQENAWYIMVIHEIKPGPLDGSRPYTVTPEFLQTVINFLVQMHEIG
;
A
#
# COMPACT_ATOMS: atom_id res chain seq x y z
N MET A 1 15.09 -11.21 -19.85
CA MET A 1 15.79 -12.50 -19.73
C MET A 1 15.62 -12.98 -18.28
N CYS A 2 14.86 -14.05 -18.07
CA CYS A 2 14.53 -14.60 -16.74
C CYS A 2 15.75 -15.19 -16.03
N PHE A 3 15.85 -14.98 -14.72
CA PHE A 3 16.67 -15.80 -13.82
C PHE A 3 15.77 -16.52 -12.81
N ARG A 4 16.09 -17.81 -12.62
CA ARG A 4 15.43 -18.77 -11.72
C ARG A 4 15.76 -18.47 -10.25
N PHE A 5 14.88 -18.95 -9.36
CA PHE A 5 15.00 -18.90 -7.91
C PHE A 5 16.31 -19.52 -7.40
N ALA A 6 17.22 -18.65 -7.01
CA ALA A 6 18.11 -18.87 -5.87
C ALA A 6 18.30 -17.51 -5.18
N SER A 7 17.81 -17.45 -3.94
CA SER A 7 18.07 -16.42 -2.92
C SER A 7 17.49 -15.00 -3.17
N ARG A 8 16.60 -14.60 -2.26
CA ARG A 8 16.05 -13.24 -2.03
C ARG A 8 14.90 -12.83 -2.95
N CYS A 9 13.73 -13.44 -2.75
CA CYS A 9 12.49 -12.91 -3.33
C CYS A 9 11.89 -11.83 -2.41
N VAL A 10 12.52 -10.67 -2.41
CA VAL A 10 11.86 -9.40 -2.05
C VAL A 10 11.44 -8.80 -3.37
N VAL A 11 10.15 -8.83 -3.67
CA VAL A 11 9.62 -8.13 -4.85
C VAL A 11 9.83 -6.64 -4.59
N ARG A 12 10.93 -6.08 -5.12
CA ARG A 12 10.96 -4.66 -5.47
C ARG A 12 9.82 -4.49 -6.46
N LEU A 13 8.86 -3.61 -6.18
CA LEU A 13 7.83 -3.24 -7.13
C LEU A 13 8.51 -2.48 -8.28
N ALA A 14 9.09 -3.24 -9.21
CA ALA A 14 9.59 -2.76 -10.48
C ALA A 14 8.35 -2.53 -11.35
N VAL A 15 8.21 -1.30 -11.84
CA VAL A 15 7.19 -0.90 -12.80
C VAL A 15 7.05 -1.98 -13.89
N LEU A 16 5.94 -2.73 -13.85
CA LEU A 16 5.53 -3.62 -14.93
C LEU A 16 4.98 -2.74 -16.06
N VAL A 17 5.82 -2.40 -17.02
CA VAL A 17 5.35 -1.90 -18.32
C VAL A 17 4.87 -3.11 -19.12
N PHE A 18 3.55 -3.27 -19.23
CA PHE A 18 2.92 -4.36 -19.99
C PHE A 18 3.30 -4.27 -21.47
N THR A 19 3.89 -5.34 -22.00
CA THR A 19 3.76 -5.71 -23.41
C THR A 19 2.57 -6.65 -23.53
N LEU A 20 1.70 -6.42 -24.52
CA LEU A 20 0.49 -7.18 -24.80
C LEU A 20 0.83 -8.63 -25.18
N ALA A 21 0.85 -9.52 -24.19
CA ALA A 21 0.66 -10.96 -24.38
C ALA A 21 0.03 -11.52 -23.10
N ALA A 22 -1.08 -12.24 -23.24
CA ALA A 22 -1.78 -12.90 -22.15
C ALA A 22 -0.83 -13.85 -21.40
N SER A 23 -0.25 -13.35 -20.31
CA SER A 23 0.57 -14.15 -19.41
C SER A 23 -0.35 -14.76 -18.35
N PRO A 24 -0.10 -16.01 -17.92
CA PRO A 24 -0.63 -16.48 -16.64
C PRO A 24 -0.18 -15.46 -15.58
N SER A 25 -1.06 -15.18 -14.62
CA SER A 25 -0.91 -14.12 -13.62
C SER A 25 0.50 -13.54 -13.45
N VAL A 26 0.62 -12.21 -13.51
CA VAL A 26 1.89 -11.51 -13.23
C VAL A 26 2.49 -11.88 -11.86
N PHE A 27 1.68 -12.44 -10.96
CA PHE A 27 2.08 -13.01 -9.68
C PHE A 27 2.17 -14.53 -9.78
N GLY A 28 3.16 -15.06 -10.51
CA GLY A 28 3.30 -16.51 -10.77
C GLY A 28 3.46 -17.43 -9.55
N GLN A 29 3.44 -16.88 -8.32
CA GLN A 29 3.39 -17.59 -7.03
C GLN A 29 2.46 -16.92 -6.00
N GLY A 30 1.63 -15.96 -6.44
CA GLY A 30 0.91 -15.02 -5.58
C GLY A 30 1.80 -13.89 -5.04
N ALA A 31 1.17 -12.83 -4.55
CA ALA A 31 1.84 -11.69 -3.94
C ALA A 31 1.05 -11.11 -2.77
N VAL A 32 1.77 -10.50 -1.84
CA VAL A 32 1.21 -9.78 -0.69
C VAL A 32 1.90 -8.42 -0.58
N SER A 33 1.14 -7.37 -0.27
CA SER A 33 1.69 -6.03 -0.03
C SER A 33 1.18 -5.45 1.28
N PHE A 34 2.08 -4.85 2.03
CA PHE A 34 1.77 -3.98 3.16
C PHE A 34 1.69 -2.55 2.66
N ASN A 35 0.57 -1.89 2.86
CA ASN A 35 0.34 -0.49 2.53
C ASN A 35 0.02 0.26 3.83
N PHE A 36 0.61 1.44 3.99
CA PHE A 36 0.38 2.33 5.12
C PHE A 36 -0.17 3.65 4.62
N ASP A 37 -1.38 4.00 5.02
CA ASP A 37 -2.03 5.26 4.64
C ASP A 37 -1.75 6.36 5.67
N ASP A 38 -2.10 7.58 5.30
CA ASP A 38 -2.05 8.83 6.08
C ASP A 38 -0.66 9.35 6.47
N GLY A 39 0.36 8.48 6.50
CA GLY A 39 1.71 8.90 6.84
C GLY A 39 1.93 9.10 8.33
N TYR A 40 1.22 8.37 9.19
CA TYR A 40 1.49 8.35 10.62
C TYR A 40 2.89 7.81 10.96
N CYS A 41 3.55 8.43 11.93
CA CYS A 41 4.92 8.06 12.32
C CYS A 41 4.99 6.72 13.08
N ASP A 42 3.86 6.22 13.58
CA ASP A 42 3.80 4.94 14.30
C ASP A 42 4.17 3.73 13.41
N SER A 43 3.92 3.80 12.10
CA SER A 43 4.37 2.82 11.13
C SER A 43 5.90 2.76 11.03
N LEU A 44 6.62 3.88 11.21
CA LEU A 44 8.09 3.87 11.33
C LEU A 44 8.55 3.13 12.58
N ILE A 45 7.89 3.41 13.71
CA ILE A 45 8.26 2.91 15.04
C ILE A 45 7.94 1.41 15.15
N HIS A 46 6.79 0.99 14.63
CA HIS A 46 6.24 -0.33 14.88
C HIS A 46 6.27 -1.27 13.67
N ALA A 47 6.28 -0.79 12.43
CA ALA A 47 6.28 -1.68 11.26
C ALA A 47 7.64 -1.83 10.57
N VAL A 48 8.31 -0.72 10.27
CA VAL A 48 9.45 -0.70 9.33
C VAL A 48 10.53 -1.72 9.70
N TRP A 49 11.02 -1.70 10.94
CA TRP A 49 12.09 -2.61 11.35
C TRP A 49 11.65 -4.09 11.36
N ARG A 50 10.38 -4.38 11.68
CA ARG A 50 9.84 -5.75 11.69
C ARG A 50 9.80 -6.30 10.27
N LEU A 51 9.30 -5.50 9.34
CA LEU A 51 9.25 -5.83 7.92
C LEU A 51 10.66 -6.00 7.35
N GLU A 52 11.56 -5.04 7.60
CA GLU A 52 12.94 -5.09 7.12
C GLU A 52 13.69 -6.32 7.62
N LYS A 53 13.51 -6.70 8.91
CA LYS A 53 14.11 -7.90 9.51
C LYS A 53 13.61 -9.19 8.86
N ALA A 54 12.34 -9.24 8.46
CA ALA A 54 11.77 -10.35 7.72
C ALA A 54 12.09 -10.31 6.21
N GLY A 55 12.85 -9.31 5.75
CA GLY A 55 13.16 -9.12 4.34
C GLY A 55 12.04 -8.46 3.53
N PHE A 56 10.93 -8.06 4.14
CA PHE A 56 9.81 -7.44 3.43
C PHE A 56 10.00 -5.94 3.21
N ARG A 57 9.27 -5.41 2.23
CA ARG A 57 9.12 -3.98 1.95
C ARG A 57 7.62 -3.65 1.91
N ALA A 58 7.34 -2.36 2.01
CA ALA A 58 5.98 -1.83 2.09
C ALA A 58 5.86 -0.58 1.22
N THR A 59 4.62 -0.16 1.02
CA THR A 59 4.26 1.11 0.38
C THR A 59 3.68 2.07 1.42
N PHE A 60 4.08 3.33 1.38
CA PHE A 60 3.57 4.37 2.27
C PHE A 60 2.90 5.48 1.45
N TYR A 61 1.68 5.84 1.85
CA TYR A 61 0.85 6.85 1.21
C TYR A 61 0.54 8.01 2.18
N PRO A 62 1.49 8.91 2.44
CA PRO A 62 1.19 10.13 3.17
C PRO A 62 0.38 11.09 2.29
N HIS A 63 -0.59 11.78 2.88
CA HIS A 63 -1.11 13.00 2.28
C HIS A 63 -0.20 14.17 2.64
N THR A 64 0.16 14.98 1.65
CA THR A 64 1.36 15.82 1.77
C THR A 64 1.22 17.00 2.71
N SER A 65 -0.01 17.45 2.98
CA SER A 65 -0.26 18.57 3.88
C SER A 65 0.06 18.27 5.34
N GLU A 66 0.12 17.01 5.76
CA GLU A 66 0.47 16.62 7.14
C GLU A 66 1.94 16.27 7.32
N ILE A 67 2.72 16.16 6.25
CA ILE A 67 4.14 15.79 6.34
C ILE A 67 4.90 16.80 7.20
N GLY A 68 5.60 16.29 8.21
CA GLY A 68 6.38 17.08 9.17
C GLY A 68 5.56 17.69 10.32
N LYS A 69 4.24 17.48 10.36
CA LYS A 69 3.41 17.85 11.51
C LYS A 69 3.50 16.80 12.62
N PHE A 70 3.04 17.17 13.80
CA PHE A 70 3.04 16.28 14.97
C PHE A 70 2.28 14.98 14.65
N GLY A 71 2.89 13.83 14.96
CA GLY A 71 2.32 12.51 14.71
C GLY A 71 2.51 11.97 13.29
N HIS A 72 3.07 12.73 12.36
CA HIS A 72 3.25 12.35 10.96
C HIS A 72 4.72 12.26 10.57
N MET A 73 4.99 11.51 9.50
CA MET A 73 6.32 11.39 8.92
C MET A 73 6.83 12.72 8.40
N THR A 74 8.15 12.92 8.43
CA THR A 74 8.82 14.02 7.74
C THR A 74 9.22 13.62 6.32
N TRP A 75 9.51 14.61 5.47
CA TRP A 75 10.12 14.34 4.16
C TRP A 75 11.44 13.57 4.26
N GLN A 76 12.21 13.78 5.34
CA GLN A 76 13.44 13.02 5.58
C GLN A 76 13.15 11.53 5.85
N ASP A 77 12.08 11.22 6.58
CA ASP A 77 11.66 9.84 6.81
C ASP A 77 11.27 9.16 5.49
N LEU A 78 10.48 9.84 4.64
CA LEU A 78 10.05 9.32 3.35
C LEU A 78 11.24 9.07 2.40
N ARG A 79 12.22 9.98 2.35
CA ARG A 79 13.48 9.78 1.62
C ARG A 79 14.27 8.58 2.16
N THR A 80 14.28 8.40 3.48
CA THR A 80 14.96 7.27 4.11
C THR A 80 14.28 5.95 3.77
N LEU A 81 12.95 5.89 3.83
CA LEU A 81 12.15 4.73 3.41
C LEU A 81 12.42 4.36 1.94
N ALA A 82 12.38 5.35 1.05
CA ALA A 82 12.67 5.16 -0.36
C ALA A 82 14.09 4.64 -0.60
N ALA A 83 15.10 5.19 0.09
CA ALA A 83 16.48 4.74 0.00
C ALA A 83 16.69 3.29 0.48
N LYS A 84 15.87 2.83 1.44
CA LYS A 84 15.86 1.45 1.91
C LYS A 84 15.05 0.49 1.02
N GLY A 85 14.41 1.01 -0.04
CA GLY A 85 13.67 0.24 -1.03
C GLY A 85 12.20 0.01 -0.68
N HIS A 86 11.64 0.77 0.26
CA HIS A 86 10.19 0.91 0.36
C HIS A 86 9.68 1.80 -0.77
N GLU A 87 8.41 1.63 -1.13
CA GLU A 87 7.74 2.57 -2.00
C GLU A 87 7.12 3.68 -1.15
N VAL A 88 7.17 4.90 -1.66
CA VAL A 88 6.46 6.06 -1.11
C VAL A 88 5.74 6.71 -2.29
N SER A 89 4.46 7.04 -2.12
CA SER A 89 3.64 7.67 -3.17
C SER A 89 2.55 8.52 -2.50
N PRO A 90 1.98 9.55 -3.14
CA PRO A 90 1.05 10.47 -2.47
C PRO A 90 -0.35 9.88 -2.24
N HIS A 91 -1.04 10.43 -1.23
CA HIS A 91 -2.45 10.19 -0.88
C HIS A 91 -3.29 11.48 -0.97
N THR A 92 -3.13 12.25 -2.05
CA THR A 92 -3.56 13.67 -2.19
C THR A 92 -2.76 14.66 -1.34
N VAL A 93 -3.12 15.95 -1.40
CA VAL A 93 -2.52 16.99 -0.56
C VAL A 93 -3.21 16.97 0.79
N ASN A 94 -4.53 17.09 0.82
CA ASN A 94 -5.33 17.35 2.03
C ASN A 94 -6.26 16.21 2.44
N HIS A 95 -6.14 15.03 1.85
CA HIS A 95 -6.99 13.86 2.15
C HIS A 95 -8.48 14.12 1.88
N LEU A 96 -8.78 14.79 0.77
CA LEU A 96 -10.15 15.10 0.37
C LEU A 96 -10.71 14.00 -0.54
N ASP A 97 -11.99 13.68 -0.38
CA ASP A 97 -12.74 12.87 -1.35
C ASP A 97 -12.76 13.59 -2.70
N LEU A 98 -11.95 13.06 -3.62
CA LEU A 98 -11.74 13.62 -4.95
C LEU A 98 -13.02 13.64 -5.80
N THR A 99 -13.98 12.75 -5.53
CA THR A 99 -15.22 12.65 -6.30
C THR A 99 -16.18 13.80 -6.04
N THR A 100 -16.01 14.50 -4.91
CA THR A 100 -16.85 15.63 -4.49
C THR A 100 -16.31 16.99 -4.96
N LEU A 101 -15.07 17.03 -5.45
CA LEU A 101 -14.39 18.26 -5.80
C LEU A 101 -14.71 18.72 -7.24
N PRO A 102 -14.75 20.05 -7.48
CA PRO A 102 -14.66 20.56 -8.84
C PRO A 102 -13.30 20.20 -9.45
N LEU A 103 -13.21 20.16 -10.79
CA LEU A 103 -12.00 19.77 -11.52
C LEU A 103 -10.73 20.47 -11.04
N THR A 104 -10.79 21.78 -10.79
CA THR A 104 -9.63 22.55 -10.31
C THR A 104 -9.17 22.12 -8.91
N GLY A 105 -10.11 21.77 -8.02
CA GLY A 105 -9.80 21.24 -6.70
C GLY A 105 -9.19 19.84 -6.78
N MET A 106 -9.81 18.96 -7.57
CA MET A 106 -9.29 17.61 -7.85
C MET A 106 -7.86 17.67 -8.42
N GLN A 107 -7.61 18.57 -9.37
CA GLN A 107 -6.27 18.77 -9.94
C GLN A 107 -5.28 19.33 -8.93
N ALA A 108 -5.70 20.26 -8.06
CA ALA A 108 -4.84 20.77 -7.00
C ALA A 108 -4.39 19.65 -6.04
N GLU A 109 -5.31 18.74 -5.67
CA GLU A 109 -5.02 17.59 -4.82
C GLU A 109 -4.09 16.56 -5.49
N ILE A 110 -4.39 16.18 -6.74
CA ILE A 110 -3.65 15.13 -7.45
C ILE A 110 -2.27 15.63 -7.91
N PHE A 111 -2.23 16.75 -8.62
CA PHE A 111 -0.98 17.26 -9.19
C PHE A 111 -0.12 17.94 -8.13
N GLY A 112 -0.73 18.62 -7.15
CA GLY A 112 -0.01 19.26 -6.05
C GLY A 112 0.81 18.24 -5.28
N SER A 113 0.16 17.18 -4.78
CA SER A 113 0.84 16.13 -4.00
C SER A 113 1.94 15.43 -4.81
N ARG A 114 1.70 15.16 -6.09
CA ARG A 114 2.72 14.57 -6.96
C ARG A 114 3.91 15.51 -7.20
N ASN A 115 3.66 16.79 -7.42
CA ASN A 115 4.72 17.77 -7.67
C ASN A 115 5.58 17.96 -6.42
N GLU A 116 4.99 17.93 -5.22
CA GLU A 116 5.73 17.96 -3.96
C GLU A 116 6.66 16.75 -3.82
N PHE A 117 6.17 15.54 -4.10
CA PHE A 117 7.02 14.33 -4.15
C PHE A 117 8.19 14.46 -5.13
N ILE A 118 7.95 14.98 -6.34
CA ILE A 118 9.02 15.20 -7.32
C ILE A 118 10.03 16.24 -6.82
N SER A 119 9.56 17.32 -6.20
CA SER A 119 10.43 18.35 -5.62
C SER A 119 11.36 17.78 -4.56
N GLU A 120 10.89 16.75 -3.85
CA GLU A 120 11.62 15.98 -2.84
C GLU A 120 12.46 14.84 -3.41
N LYS A 121 12.57 14.76 -4.75
CA LYS A 121 13.29 13.72 -5.51
C LYS A 121 12.76 12.31 -5.22
N LEU A 122 11.51 12.22 -4.80
CA LEU A 122 10.78 10.97 -4.64
C LEU A 122 10.02 10.64 -5.92
N ARG A 123 9.72 9.36 -6.08
CA ARG A 123 8.87 8.85 -7.17
C ARG A 123 7.42 8.87 -6.69
N ALA A 124 6.49 8.90 -7.64
CA ALA A 124 5.06 8.82 -7.40
C ALA A 124 4.43 7.96 -8.51
N TYR A 125 4.42 6.65 -8.31
CA TYR A 125 3.97 5.68 -9.32
C TYR A 125 2.57 5.16 -9.03
N SER A 126 2.28 4.92 -7.77
CA SER A 126 1.00 4.41 -7.28
C SER A 126 0.17 5.52 -6.63
N PHE A 127 -1.11 5.26 -6.42
CA PHE A 127 -2.00 6.19 -5.72
C PHE A 127 -2.96 5.41 -4.82
N ALA A 128 -3.23 5.93 -3.63
CA ALA A 128 -4.34 5.48 -2.81
C ALA A 128 -5.43 6.57 -2.87
N TYR A 129 -6.68 6.19 -3.15
CA TYR A 129 -7.79 7.15 -3.14
C TYR A 129 -8.21 7.43 -1.68
N PRO A 130 -8.25 8.69 -1.21
CA PRO A 130 -8.81 9.00 0.10
C PRO A 130 -10.24 8.48 0.22
N GLU A 131 -10.58 7.94 1.39
CA GLU A 131 -11.87 7.29 1.65
C GLU A 131 -12.19 6.11 0.70
N GLY A 132 -11.24 5.65 -0.11
CA GLY A 132 -11.47 4.59 -1.10
C GLY A 132 -12.21 5.04 -2.37
N GLU A 133 -12.65 6.30 -2.44
CA GLU A 133 -13.60 6.80 -3.42
C GLU A 133 -12.93 7.25 -4.73
N TYR A 134 -13.47 6.81 -5.86
CA TYR A 134 -13.00 7.21 -7.20
C TYR A 134 -14.10 7.15 -8.24
N ASN A 135 -13.93 7.93 -9.31
CA ASN A 135 -14.79 7.89 -10.48
C ASN A 135 -13.99 8.09 -11.77
N VAL A 136 -14.66 8.01 -12.92
CA VAL A 136 -14.03 8.14 -14.24
C VAL A 136 -13.24 9.44 -14.43
N ALA A 137 -13.66 10.54 -13.79
CA ALA A 137 -12.96 11.81 -13.86
C ALA A 137 -11.66 11.79 -13.03
N VAL A 138 -11.71 11.26 -11.80
CA VAL A 138 -10.53 11.07 -10.94
C VAL A 138 -9.48 10.22 -11.64
N VAL A 139 -9.89 9.07 -12.21
CA VAL A 139 -8.98 8.17 -12.95
C VAL A 139 -8.35 8.88 -14.16
N ALA A 140 -9.11 9.73 -14.85
CA ALA A 140 -8.58 10.50 -15.98
C ALA A 140 -7.51 11.52 -15.54
N GLU A 141 -7.69 12.19 -14.41
CA GLU A 141 -6.69 13.09 -13.84
C GLU A 141 -5.45 12.36 -13.33
N LEU A 142 -5.58 11.20 -12.67
CA LEU A 142 -4.42 10.39 -12.27
C LEU A 142 -3.57 9.96 -13.48
N LYS A 143 -4.21 9.56 -14.59
CA LYS A 143 -3.53 9.26 -15.85
C LYS A 143 -2.78 10.47 -16.40
N ARG A 144 -3.40 11.66 -16.39
CA ARG A 144 -2.77 12.91 -16.82
C ARG A 144 -1.59 13.30 -15.91
N ALA A 145 -1.70 13.03 -14.61
CA ALA A 145 -0.62 13.23 -13.64
C ALA A 145 0.49 12.17 -13.75
N ALA A 146 0.39 11.19 -14.66
CA ALA A 146 1.38 10.14 -14.87
C ALA A 146 1.59 9.18 -13.68
N PHE A 147 0.51 8.92 -12.91
CA PHE A 147 0.43 7.71 -12.10
C PHE A 147 0.28 6.47 -12.99
N LEU A 148 0.51 5.28 -12.44
CA LEU A 148 0.51 4.03 -13.19
C LEU A 148 -0.61 3.07 -12.77
N PHE A 149 -1.02 3.14 -11.51
CA PHE A 149 -2.07 2.33 -10.89
C PHE A 149 -2.53 2.99 -9.60
N ALA A 150 -3.71 2.60 -9.13
CA ALA A 150 -4.33 3.12 -7.93
C ALA A 150 -5.21 2.08 -7.24
N ARG A 151 -5.40 2.23 -5.93
CA ARG A 151 -6.27 1.35 -5.12
C ARG A 151 -7.35 2.13 -4.37
N GLY A 152 -8.52 1.51 -4.22
CA GLY A 152 -9.58 1.94 -3.31
C GLY A 152 -9.39 1.38 -1.90
N ALA A 153 -10.41 1.53 -1.05
CA ALA A 153 -10.40 1.07 0.34
C ALA A 153 -11.68 0.35 0.79
N ASP A 154 -12.80 0.52 0.08
CA ASP A 154 -14.13 0.06 0.54
C ASP A 154 -14.46 -1.39 0.20
N ASP A 155 -13.96 -1.90 -0.92
CA ASP A 155 -14.11 -3.29 -1.34
C ASP A 155 -12.76 -4.01 -1.29
N TYR A 156 -12.72 -5.16 -0.64
CA TYR A 156 -11.55 -6.04 -0.64
C TYR A 156 -11.83 -7.39 -1.28
N ASP A 157 -10.97 -7.75 -2.22
CA ASP A 157 -10.77 -9.09 -2.77
C ASP A 157 -9.31 -9.18 -3.26
N LEU A 158 -8.96 -10.27 -3.92
CA LEU A 158 -7.64 -10.45 -4.51
C LEU A 158 -7.55 -9.81 -5.89
N ASN A 159 -6.37 -9.25 -6.18
CA ASN A 159 -6.07 -8.64 -7.46
C ASN A 159 -5.44 -9.68 -8.40
N SER A 160 -5.97 -9.81 -9.61
CA SER A 160 -5.42 -10.66 -10.66
C SER A 160 -4.88 -9.82 -11.82
N ALA A 161 -4.33 -10.45 -12.84
CA ALA A 161 -3.95 -9.75 -14.08
C ALA A 161 -5.15 -9.11 -14.82
N ALA A 162 -6.38 -9.52 -14.49
CA ALA A 162 -7.61 -8.95 -15.05
C ALA A 162 -8.19 -7.80 -14.22
N THR A 163 -7.71 -7.60 -12.98
CA THR A 163 -8.20 -6.50 -12.13
C THR A 163 -7.80 -5.16 -12.75
N ASP A 164 -8.74 -4.21 -12.80
CA ASP A 164 -8.42 -2.87 -13.28
C ASP A 164 -7.39 -2.23 -12.36
N ARG A 165 -6.21 -1.92 -12.91
CA ARG A 165 -5.11 -1.30 -12.18
C ARG A 165 -5.45 0.08 -11.62
N TRP A 166 -6.55 0.71 -12.02
CA TRP A 166 -7.04 1.96 -11.46
C TRP A 166 -8.08 1.78 -10.35
N ALA A 167 -8.42 0.54 -10.04
CA ALA A 167 -9.43 0.13 -9.07
C ALA A 167 -8.96 -1.13 -8.34
N LEU A 168 -7.70 -1.14 -7.89
CA LEU A 168 -7.16 -2.28 -7.17
C LEU A 168 -7.88 -2.44 -5.83
N TYR A 169 -8.25 -3.67 -5.52
CA TYR A 169 -8.85 -4.05 -4.26
C TYR A 169 -7.81 -4.00 -3.15
N SER A 170 -8.21 -3.55 -1.96
CA SER A 170 -7.34 -3.56 -0.79
C SER A 170 -8.14 -3.77 0.49
N HIS A 171 -7.53 -4.42 1.48
CA HIS A 171 -8.17 -4.76 2.74
C HIS A 171 -7.67 -3.84 3.86
N SER A 172 -8.51 -2.88 4.25
CA SER A 172 -8.29 -2.02 5.41
C SER A 172 -8.43 -2.80 6.71
N LEU A 173 -7.30 -3.05 7.37
CA LEU A 173 -7.25 -3.88 8.57
C LEU A 173 -7.81 -3.12 9.77
N VAL A 174 -8.65 -3.79 10.55
CA VAL A 174 -9.37 -3.20 11.69
C VAL A 174 -8.94 -3.78 13.04
N TYR A 175 -9.31 -3.09 14.11
CA TYR A 175 -8.92 -3.38 15.50
C TYR A 175 -9.31 -4.77 16.03
N ASN A 176 -10.25 -5.48 15.39
CA ASN A 176 -10.73 -6.78 15.85
C ASN A 176 -9.72 -7.90 15.52
N ALA A 177 -8.59 -7.88 16.24
CA ALA A 177 -7.39 -8.64 15.91
C ALA A 177 -7.62 -10.14 15.67
N THR A 178 -8.55 -10.80 16.38
CA THR A 178 -8.76 -12.25 16.24
C THR A 178 -9.53 -12.62 14.98
N ILE A 179 -10.60 -11.90 14.64
CA ILE A 179 -11.33 -12.15 13.38
C ILE A 179 -10.46 -11.71 12.21
N GLU A 180 -9.82 -10.55 12.38
CA GLU A 180 -8.98 -9.94 11.37
C GLU A 180 -7.77 -10.82 11.01
N ILE A 181 -7.09 -11.41 12.01
CA ILE A 181 -5.87 -12.19 11.75
C ILE A 181 -6.17 -13.47 10.95
N GLU A 182 -7.31 -14.10 11.20
CA GLU A 182 -7.69 -15.32 10.48
C GLU A 182 -8.14 -15.01 9.05
N GLU A 183 -8.85 -13.91 8.83
CA GLU A 183 -9.19 -13.46 7.47
C GLU A 183 -7.94 -13.04 6.68
N VAL A 184 -6.98 -12.36 7.31
CA VAL A 184 -5.69 -12.04 6.70
C VAL A 184 -4.93 -13.30 6.30
N LYS A 185 -4.81 -14.30 7.19
CA LYS A 185 -4.13 -15.57 6.87
C LYS A 185 -4.83 -16.30 5.72
N LYS A 186 -6.16 -16.35 5.73
CA LYS A 186 -6.97 -16.95 4.66
C LYS A 186 -6.70 -16.27 3.32
N ASN A 187 -6.70 -14.94 3.26
CA ASN A 187 -6.46 -14.21 2.01
C ASN A 187 -5.00 -14.30 1.53
N ILE A 188 -4.02 -14.41 2.44
CA ILE A 188 -2.63 -14.75 2.08
C ILE A 188 -2.56 -16.13 1.41
N LEU A 189 -3.22 -17.14 1.98
CA LEU A 189 -3.25 -18.50 1.41
C LEU A 189 -3.95 -18.53 0.05
N ARG A 190 -5.09 -17.83 -0.08
CA ARG A 190 -5.80 -17.67 -1.35
C ARG A 190 -4.93 -16.98 -2.40
N ALA A 191 -4.23 -15.90 -2.05
CA ALA A 191 -3.32 -15.21 -2.97
C ALA A 191 -2.25 -16.15 -3.53
N LYS A 192 -1.68 -17.02 -2.70
CA LYS A 192 -0.75 -18.06 -3.15
C LYS A 192 -1.43 -19.10 -4.06
N GLN A 193 -2.59 -19.61 -3.66
CA GLN A 193 -3.30 -20.66 -4.40
C GLN A 193 -3.81 -20.19 -5.77
N GLU A 194 -4.31 -18.96 -5.82
CA GLU A 194 -4.94 -18.37 -7.00
C GLU A 194 -3.93 -17.62 -7.89
N ASN A 195 -2.64 -17.59 -7.49
CA ASN A 195 -1.63 -16.74 -8.10
C ASN A 195 -2.10 -15.28 -8.18
N ALA A 196 -2.70 -14.76 -7.11
CA ALA A 196 -3.28 -13.43 -7.06
C ALA A 196 -2.51 -12.53 -6.08
N TRP A 197 -2.90 -11.26 -5.99
CA TRP A 197 -2.25 -10.25 -5.18
C TRP A 197 -3.17 -9.70 -4.11
N TYR A 198 -2.76 -9.90 -2.86
CA TYR A 198 -3.45 -9.38 -1.69
C TYR A 198 -2.78 -8.10 -1.18
N ILE A 199 -3.55 -7.01 -1.09
CA ILE A 199 -3.09 -5.72 -0.57
C ILE A 199 -3.72 -5.51 0.80
N MET A 200 -2.89 -5.40 1.84
CA MET A 200 -3.31 -5.02 3.19
C MET A 200 -3.05 -3.54 3.42
N VAL A 201 -4.01 -2.84 4.02
CA VAL A 201 -3.91 -1.42 4.35
C VAL A 201 -3.96 -1.26 5.87
N ILE A 202 -3.00 -0.49 6.40
CA ILE A 202 -2.86 -0.20 7.82
C ILE A 202 -2.78 1.31 7.98
N HIS A 203 -3.67 1.91 8.77
CA HIS A 203 -3.63 3.35 9.04
C HIS A 203 -2.79 3.60 10.29
N GLU A 204 -3.19 3.04 11.43
CA GLU A 204 -2.47 3.23 12.70
C GLU A 204 -1.95 1.92 13.30
N ILE A 205 -0.84 2.03 14.04
CA ILE A 205 -0.29 0.94 14.85
C ILE A 205 -0.09 1.42 16.27
N LYS A 206 -0.90 0.94 17.22
CA LYS A 206 -0.81 1.33 18.63
C LYS A 206 -0.58 0.12 19.53
N PRO A 207 0.27 0.23 20.57
CA PRO A 207 0.31 -0.76 21.63
C PRO A 207 -1.07 -0.94 22.26
N GLY A 208 -1.45 -2.18 22.54
CA GLY A 208 -2.75 -2.48 23.14
C GLY A 208 -2.85 -2.11 24.64
N PRO A 209 -4.04 -2.24 25.23
CA PRO A 209 -5.29 -2.70 24.61
C PRO A 209 -5.93 -1.62 23.71
N LEU A 210 -6.57 -2.05 22.61
CA LEU A 210 -7.35 -1.17 21.74
C LEU A 210 -8.81 -1.15 22.21
N ASP A 211 -9.43 0.04 22.30
CA ASP A 211 -10.79 0.23 22.79
C ASP A 211 -11.84 0.37 21.67
N GLY A 212 -11.42 0.26 20.41
CA GLY A 212 -12.29 0.40 19.24
C GLY A 212 -12.64 1.84 18.87
N SER A 213 -12.16 2.85 19.61
CA SER A 213 -12.36 4.27 19.27
C SER A 213 -11.69 4.67 17.94
N ARG A 214 -10.71 3.88 17.51
CA ARG A 214 -9.97 4.02 16.25
C ARG A 214 -10.09 2.71 15.47
N PRO A 215 -11.12 2.56 14.62
CA PRO A 215 -11.45 1.27 14.03
C PRO A 215 -10.34 0.71 13.13
N TYR A 216 -9.54 1.57 12.48
CA TYR A 216 -8.45 1.21 11.58
C TYR A 216 -7.07 1.16 12.26
N THR A 217 -7.03 0.70 13.51
CA THR A 217 -5.79 0.51 14.28
C THR A 217 -5.50 -0.96 14.47
N VAL A 218 -4.26 -1.37 14.20
CA VAL A 218 -3.75 -2.71 14.58
C VAL A 218 -2.70 -2.60 15.69
N THR A 219 -2.36 -3.72 16.33
CA THR A 219 -1.26 -3.73 17.32
C THR A 219 0.07 -4.16 16.68
N PRO A 220 1.22 -3.83 17.29
CA PRO A 220 2.51 -4.38 16.88
C PRO A 220 2.54 -5.93 16.90
N GLU A 221 1.80 -6.56 17.83
CA GLU A 221 1.70 -8.01 17.96
C GLU A 221 0.88 -8.64 16.82
N PHE A 222 -0.20 -7.98 16.41
CA PHE A 222 -0.97 -8.37 15.23
C PHE A 222 -0.08 -8.36 13.99
N LEU A 223 0.62 -7.25 13.74
CA LEU A 223 1.53 -7.13 12.59
C LEU A 223 2.65 -8.18 12.64
N GLN A 224 3.24 -8.42 13.82
CA GLN A 224 4.26 -9.45 13.97
C GLN A 224 3.72 -10.85 13.65
N THR A 225 2.46 -11.13 13.98
CA THR A 225 1.80 -12.41 13.67
C THR A 225 1.64 -12.60 12.17
N VAL A 226 1.20 -11.57 11.44
CA VAL A 226 1.11 -11.60 9.97
C VAL A 226 2.48 -11.83 9.34
N ILE A 227 3.52 -11.11 9.81
CA ILE A 227 4.90 -11.25 9.32
C ILE A 227 5.41 -12.67 9.56
N ASN A 228 5.23 -13.22 10.77
CA ASN A 228 5.67 -14.58 11.10
C ASN A 228 5.00 -15.62 10.19
N PHE A 229 3.70 -15.45 9.91
CA PHE A 229 2.96 -16.33 9.01
C PHE A 229 3.52 -16.29 7.58
N LEU A 230 3.82 -15.10 7.05
CA LEU A 230 4.43 -14.96 5.72
C LEU A 230 5.84 -15.58 5.65
N VAL A 231 6.66 -15.42 6.71
CA VAL A 231 7.99 -16.03 6.78
C VAL A 231 7.89 -17.56 6.76
N GLN A 232 7.01 -18.14 7.59
CA GLN A 232 6.78 -19.59 7.60
C GLN A 232 6.33 -20.12 6.23
N MET A 233 5.45 -19.39 5.54
CA MET A 233 4.99 -19.74 4.20
C MET A 233 6.09 -19.72 3.13
N HIS A 234 7.15 -18.92 3.35
CA HIS A 234 8.31 -18.84 2.47
C HIS A 234 9.34 -19.95 2.76
N GLU A 235 9.46 -20.39 4.01
CA GLU A 235 10.40 -21.46 4.39
C GLU A 235 9.93 -22.87 3.96
N ILE A 236 8.62 -23.05 3.74
CA ILE A 236 8.00 -24.35 3.42
C ILE A 236 7.80 -24.54 1.90
N GLY A 237 7.94 -23.49 1.08
CA GLY A 237 7.73 -23.51 -0.38
C GLY A 237 9.01 -23.54 -1.18
#